data_AF-A0A7Y0L4B3-F1
#
_entry.id   AF-A0A7Y0L4B3-F1
#
_cell.length_a   1.000
_cell.length_b   1.000
_cell.length_c   1.000
_cell.angle_alpha   90.00
_cell.angle_beta   90.00
_cell.angle_gamma   90.00
#
_symmetry.space_group_name_H-M   'P 1'
#
loop_
_entity.id
_entity.type
_entity.pdbx_description
1 polymer ?
#
loop_
_entity_poly.entity_id
_entity_poly.type
_entity_poly.pdbx_seq_one_letter_code
_entity_poly.pdbx_strand_id
1 'polypeptide(L)'
;MSIKLNVVADSSHTADVVSRTPASESSDRSASVRLLPAEEALWQQLSQSEGMVLDNPTDPHISQYLDTVRDLLNQALVRHQAKSSTYWSPKGRFRQMVHIVQINRALDDLLEDIRLRHPATQLARRLDAIRGLLLDLWM
;
A
#
# COMPACT_ATOMS: atom_id res chain seq x y z
N MET A 1 4.35 -9.38 76.93
CA MET A 1 3.73 -10.71 76.74
C MET A 1 4.70 -11.60 75.97
N SER A 2 4.71 -12.89 76.29
CA SER A 2 5.38 -13.99 75.57
C SER A 2 4.65 -14.26 74.23
N ILE A 3 5.06 -15.10 73.24
CA ILE A 3 6.22 -15.97 72.92
C ILE A 3 6.16 -16.21 71.37
N LYS A 4 7.05 -16.83 70.57
CA LYS A 4 8.29 -17.65 70.67
C LYS A 4 9.10 -17.48 69.36
N LEU A 5 10.39 -17.87 69.32
CA LEU A 5 11.07 -18.25 68.06
C LEU A 5 10.56 -19.60 67.53
N ASN A 6 10.65 -19.83 66.21
CA ASN A 6 11.11 -21.13 65.73
C ASN A 6 11.94 -21.01 64.45
N VAL A 7 12.88 -21.94 64.29
CA VAL A 7 13.76 -22.15 63.12
C VAL A 7 13.49 -23.58 62.62
N VAL A 8 14.20 -24.01 61.56
CA VAL A 8 14.16 -25.36 60.93
C VAL A 8 13.00 -25.53 59.93
N ALA A 9 13.17 -26.17 58.76
CA ALA A 9 14.21 -26.15 57.71
C ALA A 9 13.85 -27.19 56.62
N ASP A 10 14.50 -27.08 55.47
CA ASP A 10 14.86 -28.17 54.53
C ASP A 10 13.77 -28.82 53.64
N SER A 11 14.19 -29.10 52.39
CA SER A 11 13.74 -30.12 51.43
C SER A 11 12.27 -30.14 50.93
N SER A 12 12.01 -30.47 49.65
CA SER A 12 12.89 -30.89 48.54
C SER A 12 12.19 -30.73 47.17
N HIS A 13 12.93 -30.94 46.07
CA HIS A 13 12.42 -31.18 44.69
C HIS A 13 11.71 -29.99 43.96
N THR A 14 11.81 -29.80 42.64
CA THR A 14 12.72 -30.35 41.61
C THR A 14 12.75 -29.45 40.35
N ALA A 15 13.90 -29.43 39.67
CA ALA A 15 14.09 -29.23 38.22
C ALA A 15 13.67 -27.90 37.55
N ASP A 16 14.28 -27.70 36.36
CA ASP A 16 13.89 -26.82 35.26
C ASP A 16 13.78 -25.28 35.45
N VAL A 17 13.95 -24.42 34.43
CA VAL A 17 14.89 -24.40 33.28
C VAL A 17 14.88 -22.98 32.67
N VAL A 18 15.55 -22.75 31.54
CA VAL A 18 15.51 -21.53 30.70
C VAL A 18 16.18 -20.28 31.28
N SER A 19 17.31 -19.98 30.66
CA SER A 19 17.97 -18.69 30.50
C SER A 19 17.02 -17.50 30.33
N ARG A 20 17.22 -16.42 31.08
CA ARG A 20 16.62 -15.12 30.79
C ARG A 20 17.36 -14.41 29.65
N THR A 21 17.03 -14.75 28.41
CA THR A 21 17.34 -13.90 27.25
C THR A 21 16.52 -12.60 27.35
N PRO A 22 17.12 -11.40 27.21
CA PRO A 22 16.34 -10.16 27.15
C PRO A 22 15.45 -10.15 25.89
N ALA A 23 14.28 -9.54 26.00
CA ALA A 23 13.20 -9.72 25.05
C ALA A 23 13.29 -8.83 23.79
N SER A 24 12.55 -9.24 22.77
CA SER A 24 12.07 -8.40 21.66
C SER A 24 13.14 -7.78 20.77
N GLU A 25 13.67 -8.60 19.86
CA GLU A 25 13.81 -8.13 18.48
C GLU A 25 12.43 -7.62 18.02
N SER A 26 12.30 -6.29 17.89
CA SER A 26 11.15 -5.69 17.23
C SER A 26 11.22 -6.03 15.75
N SER A 27 10.61 -7.16 15.36
CA SER A 27 10.64 -7.68 13.99
C SER A 27 10.02 -6.65 13.05
N ASP A 28 10.87 -5.87 12.40
CA ASP A 28 10.51 -4.85 11.42
C ASP A 28 10.01 -5.55 10.15
N ARG A 29 8.77 -6.05 10.25
CA ARG A 29 7.98 -6.53 9.12
C ARG A 29 7.38 -5.35 8.37
N SER A 30 8.25 -4.43 7.96
CA SER A 30 8.13 -3.73 6.69
C SER A 30 7.87 -4.77 5.62
N ALA A 31 6.59 -5.06 5.37
CA ALA A 31 6.13 -6.12 4.48
C ALA A 31 6.30 -5.65 3.05
N SER A 32 7.55 -5.65 2.56
CA SER A 32 7.91 -5.30 1.19
C SER A 32 7.04 -6.11 0.24
N VAL A 33 6.04 -5.46 -0.34
CA VAL A 33 5.18 -6.05 -1.35
C VAL A 33 6.11 -6.48 -2.48
N ARG A 34 6.29 -7.81 -2.63
CA ARG A 34 7.08 -8.37 -3.71
C ARG A 34 6.31 -8.15 -5.01
N LEU A 35 6.50 -6.96 -5.58
CA LEU A 35 6.11 -6.64 -6.95
C LEU A 35 6.86 -7.61 -7.86
N LEU A 36 6.15 -8.18 -8.82
CA LEU A 36 6.78 -8.93 -9.91
C LEU A 36 7.55 -7.93 -10.79
N PRO A 37 8.61 -8.35 -11.52
CA PRO A 37 9.38 -7.42 -12.37
C PRO A 37 8.54 -6.66 -13.41
N ALA A 38 7.43 -7.24 -13.87
CA ALA A 38 6.47 -6.58 -14.77
C ALA A 38 5.55 -5.56 -14.06
N GLU A 39 5.29 -5.74 -12.76
CA GLU A 39 4.53 -4.78 -11.95
C GLU A 39 5.40 -3.56 -11.65
N GLU A 40 6.65 -3.77 -11.25
CA GLU A 40 7.67 -2.71 -11.08
C GLU A 40 7.87 -1.88 -12.35
N ALA A 41 7.94 -2.52 -13.52
CA ALA A 41 8.08 -1.83 -14.80
C ALA A 41 6.92 -0.85 -15.09
N LEU A 42 5.68 -1.19 -14.73
CA LEU A 42 4.54 -0.27 -14.87
C LEU A 42 4.64 0.92 -13.91
N TRP A 43 5.09 0.72 -12.66
CA TRP A 43 5.28 1.83 -11.72
C TRP A 43 6.40 2.78 -12.15
N GLN A 44 7.45 2.27 -12.80
CA GLN A 44 8.49 3.11 -13.43
C GLN A 44 7.96 3.84 -14.67
N GLN A 45 7.19 3.18 -15.54
CA GLN A 45 6.54 3.81 -16.69
C GLN A 45 5.55 4.91 -16.27
N LEU A 46 4.79 4.70 -15.19
CA LEU A 46 3.92 5.71 -14.61
C LEU A 46 4.76 6.92 -14.19
N SER A 47 5.81 6.71 -13.41
CA SER A 47 6.69 7.78 -12.94
C SER A 47 7.38 8.57 -14.07
N GLN A 48 7.65 7.95 -15.22
CA GLN A 48 8.18 8.63 -16.40
C GLN A 48 7.11 9.46 -17.11
N SER A 49 5.90 8.93 -17.29
CA SER A 49 4.78 9.65 -17.91
C SER A 49 4.26 10.80 -17.03
N GLU A 50 4.31 10.66 -15.69
CA GLU A 50 4.08 11.75 -14.74
C GLU A 50 5.05 12.92 -14.97
N GLY A 51 6.35 12.64 -15.12
CA GLY A 51 7.35 13.67 -15.46
C GLY A 51 7.06 14.36 -16.80
N MET A 52 6.75 13.59 -17.84
CA MET A 52 6.44 14.15 -19.17
C MET A 52 5.19 15.05 -19.15
N VAL A 53 4.15 14.70 -18.39
CA VAL A 53 2.93 15.51 -18.22
C VAL A 53 3.21 16.79 -17.42
N LEU A 54 4.17 16.78 -16.49
CA LEU A 54 4.59 17.98 -15.75
C LEU A 54 5.46 18.93 -16.56
N ASP A 55 6.42 18.39 -17.33
CA ASP A 55 7.33 19.19 -18.14
C ASP A 55 6.63 19.79 -19.37
N ASN A 56 5.76 19.02 -20.04
CA ASN A 56 5.03 19.46 -21.24
C ASN A 56 3.73 18.65 -21.47
N PRO A 57 2.57 19.07 -20.89
CA PRO A 57 1.30 18.37 -21.03
C PRO A 57 0.74 18.48 -22.46
N THR A 58 1.20 17.59 -23.34
CA THR A 58 0.75 17.43 -24.73
C THR A 58 -0.01 16.12 -24.86
N ASP A 59 -1.04 16.09 -25.72
CA ASP A 59 -1.90 14.94 -26.00
C ASP A 59 -1.24 13.55 -25.97
N PRO A 60 -0.09 13.27 -26.65
CA PRO A 60 0.54 11.94 -26.61
C PRO A 60 1.10 11.56 -25.23
N HIS A 61 1.60 12.51 -24.44
CA HIS A 61 2.07 12.25 -23.07
C HIS A 61 0.88 11.99 -22.13
N ILE A 62 -0.23 12.69 -22.36
CA ILE A 62 -1.49 12.51 -21.62
C ILE A 62 -2.07 11.12 -21.93
N SER A 63 -2.14 10.70 -23.20
CA SER A 63 -2.62 9.36 -23.55
C SER A 63 -1.71 8.26 -23.00
N GLN A 64 -0.37 8.45 -23.07
CA GLN A 64 0.59 7.51 -22.48
C GLN A 64 0.41 7.35 -20.96
N TYR A 65 0.13 8.43 -20.23
CA TYR A 65 -0.20 8.38 -18.81
C TYR A 65 -1.51 7.61 -18.57
N LEU A 66 -2.58 7.95 -19.32
CA LEU A 66 -3.90 7.30 -19.18
C LEU A 66 -3.85 5.79 -19.46
N ASP A 67 -3.14 5.35 -20.51
CA ASP A 67 -2.98 3.93 -20.82
C ASP A 67 -2.13 3.21 -19.75
N THR A 68 -1.10 3.87 -19.20
CA THR A 68 -0.30 3.29 -18.09
C THR A 68 -1.12 3.13 -16.80
N VAL A 69 -1.95 4.13 -16.47
CA VAL A 69 -2.89 4.05 -15.34
C VAL A 69 -3.93 2.92 -15.57
N ARG A 70 -4.45 2.80 -16.79
CA ARG A 70 -5.39 1.74 -17.18
C ARG A 70 -4.79 0.34 -17.02
N ASP A 71 -3.53 0.14 -17.39
CA ASP A 71 -2.86 -1.15 -17.21
C ASP A 71 -2.54 -1.47 -15.75
N LEU A 72 -2.20 -0.47 -14.92
CA LEU A 72 -2.12 -0.64 -13.47
C LEU A 72 -3.47 -1.02 -12.84
N LEU A 73 -4.58 -0.44 -13.31
CA LEU A 73 -5.94 -0.82 -12.90
C LEU A 73 -6.28 -2.27 -13.31
N ASN A 74 -5.95 -2.65 -14.55
CA ASN A 74 -6.16 -4.01 -15.07
C ASN A 74 -5.39 -5.04 -14.23
N GLN A 75 -4.10 -4.80 -13.96
CA GLN A 75 -3.28 -5.71 -13.16
C GLN A 75 -3.77 -5.80 -11.70
N ALA A 76 -4.17 -4.68 -11.07
CA ALA A 76 -4.79 -4.70 -9.74
C ALA A 76 -6.05 -5.59 -9.70
N LEU A 77 -6.94 -5.45 -10.68
CA LEU A 77 -8.16 -6.25 -10.79
C LEU A 77 -7.88 -7.74 -10.96
N VAL A 78 -6.88 -8.12 -11.78
CA VAL A 78 -6.46 -9.51 -11.95
C VAL A 78 -5.83 -10.06 -10.66
N ARG A 79 -4.93 -9.30 -10.02
CA ARG A 79 -4.26 -9.64 -8.76
C ARG A 79 -5.26 -9.89 -7.64
N HIS A 80 -6.30 -9.06 -7.52
CA HIS A 80 -7.39 -9.25 -6.56
C HIS A 80 -8.30 -10.42 -6.91
N GLN A 81 -8.64 -10.63 -8.18
CA GLN A 81 -9.39 -11.82 -8.60
C GLN A 81 -8.64 -13.11 -8.22
N ALA A 82 -7.33 -13.17 -8.45
CA ALA A 82 -6.49 -14.31 -8.06
C ALA A 82 -6.47 -14.52 -6.53
N LYS A 83 -6.28 -13.45 -5.73
CA LYS A 83 -6.40 -13.48 -4.26
C LYS A 83 -7.79 -13.95 -3.79
N SER A 84 -8.85 -13.67 -4.56
CA SER A 84 -10.25 -13.79 -4.11
C SER A 84 -10.84 -15.21 -4.12
N SER A 85 -10.16 -16.18 -4.75
CA SER A 85 -10.71 -17.50 -5.10
C SER A 85 -11.30 -18.31 -3.92
N THR A 86 -10.92 -18.01 -2.68
CA THR A 86 -11.43 -18.69 -1.48
C THR A 86 -12.71 -18.06 -0.92
N TYR A 87 -12.85 -16.72 -0.91
CA TYR A 87 -14.09 -16.04 -0.45
C TYR A 87 -14.14 -14.56 -0.84
N TRP A 88 -14.92 -14.20 -1.87
CA TRP A 88 -15.03 -12.81 -2.34
C TRP A 88 -16.26 -12.08 -1.79
N SER A 89 -16.07 -11.30 -0.73
CA SER A 89 -17.17 -10.56 -0.08
C SER A 89 -17.73 -9.43 -0.95
N PRO A 90 -19.06 -9.23 -1.03
CA PRO A 90 -19.67 -8.07 -1.69
C PRO A 90 -19.15 -6.72 -1.19
N LYS A 91 -18.75 -6.63 0.09
CA LYS A 91 -18.13 -5.41 0.66
C LYS A 91 -16.75 -5.09 0.05
N GLY A 92 -15.99 -6.12 -0.36
CA GLY A 92 -14.71 -5.95 -1.07
C GLY A 92 -14.93 -5.41 -2.48
N ARG A 93 -15.87 -6.00 -3.23
CA ARG A 93 -16.29 -5.52 -4.56
C ARG A 93 -16.73 -4.05 -4.54
N PHE A 94 -17.51 -3.66 -3.53
CA PHE A 94 -17.96 -2.28 -3.38
C PHE A 94 -16.80 -1.30 -3.14
N ARG A 95 -15.85 -1.63 -2.24
CA ARG A 95 -14.67 -0.79 -1.98
C ARG A 95 -13.81 -0.59 -3.24
N GLN A 96 -13.54 -1.65 -4.00
CA GLN A 96 -12.81 -1.52 -5.27
C GLN A 96 -13.54 -0.65 -6.29
N MET A 97 -14.86 -0.82 -6.43
CA MET A 97 -15.65 0.03 -7.32
C MET A 97 -15.57 1.51 -6.91
N VAL A 98 -15.60 1.80 -5.60
CA VAL A 98 -15.42 3.17 -5.09
C VAL A 98 -14.01 3.70 -5.40
N HIS A 99 -12.95 2.92 -5.19
CA HIS A 99 -11.58 3.33 -5.53
C HIS A 99 -11.42 3.59 -7.05
N ILE A 100 -11.99 2.73 -7.91
CA ILE A 100 -11.95 2.92 -9.37
C ILE A 100 -12.72 4.18 -9.79
N VAL A 101 -13.89 4.46 -9.20
CA VAL A 101 -14.65 5.70 -9.45
C VAL A 101 -13.89 6.93 -8.94
N GLN A 102 -13.16 6.82 -7.82
CA GLN A 102 -12.29 7.89 -7.33
C GLN A 102 -11.10 8.13 -8.27
N ILE A 103 -10.46 7.08 -8.80
CA ILE A 103 -9.36 7.19 -9.76
C ILE A 103 -9.86 7.80 -11.08
N ASN A 104 -10.97 7.33 -11.62
CA ASN A 104 -11.55 7.90 -12.85
C ASN A 104 -11.83 9.40 -12.69
N ARG A 105 -12.47 9.81 -11.59
CA ARG A 105 -12.67 11.25 -11.29
C ARG A 105 -11.35 11.99 -11.07
N ALA A 106 -10.35 11.34 -10.47
CA ALA A 106 -9.03 11.93 -10.30
C ALA A 106 -8.36 12.22 -11.66
N LEU A 107 -8.57 11.36 -12.67
CA LEU A 107 -8.20 11.59 -14.06
C LEU A 107 -9.08 12.66 -14.75
N ASP A 108 -10.39 12.65 -14.56
CA ASP A 108 -11.31 13.59 -15.22
C ASP A 108 -10.94 15.06 -14.91
N ASP A 109 -10.89 15.45 -13.63
CA ASP A 109 -10.42 16.79 -13.27
C ASP A 109 -8.87 16.98 -13.29
N LEU A 110 -8.07 15.98 -13.70
CA LEU A 110 -6.69 16.20 -14.19
C LEU A 110 -6.71 16.73 -15.63
N LEU A 111 -7.53 16.12 -16.50
CA LEU A 111 -7.71 16.57 -17.88
C LEU A 111 -8.30 17.98 -17.92
N GLU A 112 -9.20 18.31 -16.98
CA GLU A 112 -9.70 19.67 -16.80
C GLU A 112 -8.62 20.64 -16.30
N ASP A 113 -7.83 20.28 -15.27
CA ASP A 113 -6.70 21.11 -14.79
C ASP A 113 -5.70 21.41 -15.93
N ILE A 114 -5.42 20.43 -16.81
CA ILE A 114 -4.59 20.63 -18.01
C ILE A 114 -5.29 21.54 -19.03
N ARG A 115 -6.57 21.29 -19.35
CA ARG A 115 -7.35 22.06 -20.34
C ARG A 115 -7.47 23.55 -19.96
N LEU A 116 -7.63 23.82 -18.68
CA LEU A 116 -7.67 25.17 -18.09
C LEU A 116 -6.26 25.78 -17.86
N ARG A 117 -5.19 25.04 -18.15
CA ARG A 117 -3.78 25.45 -18.00
C ARG A 117 -3.40 25.84 -16.57
N HIS A 118 -3.80 25.04 -15.60
CA HIS A 118 -3.37 25.19 -14.20
C HIS A 118 -1.84 25.04 -14.07
N PRO A 119 -1.21 25.67 -13.06
CA PRO A 119 0.24 25.59 -12.88
C PRO A 119 0.69 24.15 -12.60
N ALA A 120 1.93 23.80 -12.99
CA ALA A 120 2.50 22.48 -12.79
C ALA A 120 2.48 22.00 -11.31
N THR A 121 2.45 22.92 -10.33
CA THR A 121 2.30 22.60 -8.91
C THR A 121 0.90 22.07 -8.53
N GLN A 122 -0.13 22.41 -9.30
CA GLN A 122 -1.46 21.83 -9.19
C GLN A 122 -1.50 20.46 -9.87
N LEU A 123 -0.92 20.35 -11.08
CA LEU A 123 -0.79 19.07 -11.80
C LEU A 123 0.01 18.03 -11.01
N ALA A 124 1.09 18.42 -10.32
CA ALA A 124 1.89 17.51 -9.49
C ALA A 124 1.05 16.89 -8.37
N ARG A 125 0.35 17.72 -7.58
CA ARG A 125 -0.59 17.26 -6.54
C ARG A 125 -1.68 16.34 -7.09
N ARG A 126 -2.11 16.58 -8.32
CA ARG A 126 -3.12 15.80 -9.02
C ARG A 126 -2.60 14.40 -9.36
N LEU A 127 -1.40 14.32 -9.94
CA LEU A 127 -0.70 13.07 -10.25
C LEU A 127 -0.37 12.29 -8.96
N ASP A 128 0.17 12.96 -7.93
CA ASP A 128 0.44 12.38 -6.61
C ASP A 128 -0.84 11.73 -6.00
N ALA A 129 -1.99 12.40 -6.11
CA ALA A 129 -3.26 11.88 -5.62
C ALA A 129 -3.75 10.66 -6.41
N ILE A 130 -3.61 10.64 -7.75
CA ILE A 130 -3.92 9.48 -8.58
C ILE A 130 -3.01 8.30 -8.21
N ARG A 131 -1.70 8.56 -8.05
CA ARG A 131 -0.70 7.58 -7.66
C ARG A 131 -0.99 6.98 -6.27
N GLY A 132 -1.42 7.81 -5.32
CA GLY A 132 -1.89 7.36 -4.01
C GLY A 132 -3.11 6.44 -4.09
N LEU A 133 -4.14 6.83 -4.85
CA LEU A 133 -5.34 6.00 -5.05
C LEU A 133 -5.04 4.67 -5.76
N LEU A 134 -4.07 4.66 -6.68
CA LEU A 134 -3.59 3.42 -7.30
C LEU A 134 -2.89 2.52 -6.28
N LEU A 135 -2.02 3.06 -5.42
CA LEU A 135 -1.38 2.28 -4.35
C LEU A 135 -2.42 1.70 -3.38
N ASP A 136 -3.42 2.49 -2.98
CA ASP A 136 -4.56 2.05 -2.14
C ASP A 136 -5.44 0.98 -2.81
N LEU A 137 -5.40 0.85 -4.15
CA LEU A 137 -6.06 -0.24 -4.87
C LEU A 137 -5.18 -1.50 -4.97
N TRP A 138 -3.86 -1.40 -4.84
CA TRP A 138 -2.92 -2.50 -5.09
C TRP A 138 -2.63 -3.40 -3.87
N MET A 139 -2.86 -2.91 -2.65
CA MET A 139 -2.60 -3.64 -1.38
C MET A 139 -3.59 -4.79 -1.15
#